data_AF-A0A0V0ZCY4-F1
#
_entry.id   AF-A0A0V0ZCY4-F1
#
_cell.length_a   1.000
_cell.length_b   1.000
_cell.length_c   1.000
_cell.angle_alpha   90.00
_cell.angle_beta   90.00
_cell.angle_gamma   90.00
#
_symmetry.space_group_name_H-M   'P 1'
#
loop_
_entity.id
_entity.type
_entity.pdbx_description
1 polymer ?
#
loop_
_entity_poly.entity_id
_entity_poly.type
_entity_poly.pdbx_seq_one_letter_code
_entity_poly.pdbx_strand_id
1 'polypeptide(L)'
;MPKKPAKYSIKFWVACCSKSSYAWNMQIYTGKPSSGTREKNQGMRVVLDMVKGLKVHNVTCDNFFTAYSLGVELKKKNLTLVGTVKKTSQSYQGNCYNYKAEN
;
A
#
# COMPACT_ATOMS: atom_id res chain seq x y z
N MET A 1 -4.44 -0.64 -17.63
CA MET A 1 -3.30 0.00 -16.94
C MET A 1 -2.15 0.15 -17.94
N PRO A 2 -1.61 1.37 -18.20
CA PRO A 2 -0.75 1.62 -19.37
C PRO A 2 0.54 0.79 -19.45
N LYS A 3 1.14 0.44 -18.30
CA LYS A 3 2.38 -0.36 -18.22
C LYS A 3 2.13 -1.86 -18.04
N LYS A 4 0.90 -2.35 -18.20
CA LYS A 4 0.57 -3.77 -18.06
C LYS A 4 0.37 -4.40 -19.45
N PRO A 5 0.68 -5.70 -19.64
CA PRO A 5 0.50 -6.38 -20.91
C PRO A 5 -0.93 -6.27 -21.47
N ALA A 6 -1.94 -6.44 -20.60
CA ALA A 6 -3.33 -6.20 -20.92
C ALA A 6 -3.74 -4.75 -20.55
N LYS A 7 -4.16 -3.97 -21.56
CA LYS A 7 -4.55 -2.56 -21.36
C LYS A 7 -5.84 -2.43 -20.56
N TYR A 8 -6.81 -3.31 -20.78
CA TYR A 8 -8.12 -3.32 -20.14
C TYR A 8 -8.26 -4.60 -19.32
N SER A 9 -8.41 -4.44 -18.00
CA SER A 9 -8.52 -5.57 -17.08
C SER A 9 -9.24 -5.14 -15.80
N ILE A 10 -9.76 -6.12 -15.07
CA ILE A 10 -10.21 -5.95 -13.69
C ILE A 10 -8.97 -5.91 -12.79
N LYS A 11 -8.95 -5.01 -11.81
CA LYS A 11 -7.85 -4.86 -10.86
C LYS A 11 -8.26 -5.42 -9.50
N PHE A 12 -7.40 -6.27 -8.95
CA PHE A 12 -7.53 -6.78 -7.59
C PHE A 12 -6.37 -6.25 -6.73
N TRP A 13 -6.67 -5.95 -5.47
CA TRP A 13 -5.68 -5.80 -4.42
C TRP A 13 -5.67 -7.08 -3.60
N VAL A 14 -4.48 -7.59 -3.31
CA VAL A 14 -4.31 -8.88 -2.65
C VAL A 14 -3.22 -8.74 -1.60
N ALA A 15 -3.52 -9.16 -0.37
CA ALA A 15 -2.49 -9.45 0.62
C ALA A 15 -2.10 -10.92 0.46
N CYS A 16 -0.82 -11.18 0.29
CA CYS A 16 -0.31 -12.54 0.15
C CYS A 16 0.90 -12.79 1.04
N CYS A 17 1.10 -14.05 1.40
CA CYS A 17 2.34 -14.48 2.03
C CYS A 17 3.47 -14.45 0.98
N SER A 18 4.59 -13.79 1.31
CA SER A 18 5.73 -13.69 0.40
C SER A 18 6.39 -15.03 0.10
N LYS A 19 6.37 -15.98 1.05
CA LYS A 19 7.04 -17.28 0.92
C LYS A 19 6.20 -18.32 0.18
N SER A 20 4.92 -18.44 0.52
CA SER A 20 4.03 -19.47 -0.02
C SER A 20 3.13 -18.98 -1.15
N SER A 21 3.12 -17.67 -1.42
CA SER A 21 2.16 -17.01 -2.32
C SER A 21 0.69 -17.22 -1.93
N TYR A 22 0.42 -17.67 -0.69
CA TYR A 22 -0.94 -17.84 -0.18
C TYR A 22 -1.68 -16.50 -0.15
N ALA A 23 -2.83 -16.42 -0.80
CA ALA A 23 -3.68 -15.23 -0.79
C ALA A 23 -4.45 -15.18 0.54
N TRP A 24 -4.07 -14.23 1.40
CA TRP A 24 -4.70 -14.02 2.70
C TRP A 24 -6.05 -13.32 2.57
N ASN A 25 -6.08 -12.23 1.80
CA ASN A 25 -7.28 -11.42 1.61
C ASN A 25 -7.22 -10.71 0.24
N MET A 26 -8.37 -10.47 -0.38
CA MET A 26 -8.49 -9.87 -1.70
C MET A 26 -9.66 -8.88 -1.75
N GLN A 27 -9.46 -7.78 -2.48
CA GLN A 27 -10.48 -6.78 -2.73
C GLN A 27 -10.47 -6.33 -4.20
N ILE A 28 -11.65 -6.20 -4.79
CA ILE A 28 -11.83 -5.68 -6.16
C ILE A 28 -11.70 -4.16 -6.15
N TYR A 29 -10.90 -3.60 -7.05
CA TYR A 29 -10.88 -2.17 -7.32
C TYR A 29 -12.01 -1.82 -8.30
N THR A 30 -13.04 -1.17 -7.78
CA THR A 30 -14.25 -0.77 -8.55
C THR A 30 -14.11 0.60 -9.22
N GLY A 31 -12.98 1.29 -9.05
CA GLY A 31 -12.79 2.60 -9.65
C GLY A 31 -13.48 3.72 -8.86
N LYS A 32 -14.10 4.65 -9.60
CA LYS A 32 -14.81 5.79 -9.03
C LYS A 32 -16.26 5.36 -8.71
N PRO A 33 -16.76 5.55 -7.49
CA PRO A 33 -18.14 5.20 -7.15
C PRO A 33 -19.13 6.06 -7.95
N SER A 34 -20.35 5.55 -8.12
CA SER A 34 -21.43 6.22 -8.85
C SER A 34 -21.80 7.59 -8.26
N SER A 35 -21.61 7.78 -6.96
CA SER A 35 -21.76 9.08 -6.27
C SER A 35 -20.77 10.16 -6.72
N GLY A 36 -19.75 9.79 -7.49
CA GLY A 36 -18.79 10.73 -8.05
C GLY A 36 -17.70 11.21 -7.08
N THR A 37 -17.80 10.93 -5.78
CA THR A 37 -16.79 11.32 -4.80
C THR A 37 -15.62 10.33 -4.79
N ARG A 38 -14.41 10.80 -5.04
CA ARG A 38 -13.21 9.95 -4.94
C ARG A 38 -12.89 9.69 -3.46
N GLU A 39 -12.65 8.43 -3.13
CA GLU A 39 -12.21 8.04 -1.79
C GLU A 39 -10.85 8.69 -1.46
N LYS A 40 -10.78 9.42 -0.35
CA LYS A 40 -9.52 9.94 0.20
C LYS A 40 -8.82 8.83 1.00
N ASN A 41 -7.49 8.78 0.93
CA ASN A 41 -6.67 7.80 1.67
C ASN A 41 -6.97 6.32 1.35
N GLN A 42 -7.43 6.04 0.13
CA GLN A 42 -7.79 4.70 -0.33
C GLN A 42 -6.69 3.66 -0.07
N GLY A 43 -5.42 4.00 -0.30
CA GLY A 43 -4.31 3.08 -0.07
C GLY A 43 -4.22 2.62 1.38
N MET A 44 -4.33 3.55 2.33
CA MET A 44 -4.27 3.24 3.76
C MET A 44 -5.45 2.40 4.21
N ARG A 45 -6.68 2.76 3.81
CA ARG A 45 -7.88 1.98 4.13
C ARG A 45 -7.75 0.54 3.64
N VAL A 46 -7.39 0.36 2.38
CA VAL A 46 -7.26 -0.97 1.74
C VAL A 46 -6.25 -1.83 2.49
N VAL A 47 -5.08 -1.29 2.85
CA VAL A 47 -4.09 -2.06 3.62
C VAL A 47 -4.63 -2.45 4.99
N LEU A 48 -5.24 -1.51 5.72
CA LEU A 48 -5.80 -1.79 7.05
C LEU A 48 -6.92 -2.85 7.00
N ASP A 49 -7.73 -2.86 5.94
CA ASP A 49 -8.74 -3.89 5.71
C ASP A 49 -8.12 -5.25 5.40
N MET A 50 -7.11 -5.29 4.52
CA MET A 50 -6.47 -6.53 4.11
C MET A 50 -5.68 -7.22 5.24
N VAL A 51 -5.11 -6.46 6.18
CA VAL A 51 -4.32 -7.01 7.29
C VAL A 51 -5.16 -7.36 8.53
N LYS A 52 -6.49 -7.21 8.48
CA LYS A 52 -7.35 -7.61 9.59
C LYS A 52 -7.14 -9.09 9.91
N GLY A 53 -6.99 -9.39 11.21
CA GLY A 53 -6.74 -10.74 11.71
C GLY A 53 -5.27 -11.19 11.68
N LEU A 54 -4.37 -10.49 10.98
CA LEU A 54 -2.94 -10.77 11.05
C LEU A 54 -2.36 -10.33 12.40
N LYS A 55 -1.53 -11.18 13.00
CA LYS A 55 -0.83 -10.90 14.27
C LYS A 55 0.66 -10.94 14.04
N VAL A 56 1.39 -9.87 14.37
CA VAL A 56 2.87 -9.83 14.36
C VAL A 56 3.47 -10.27 13.02
N HIS A 57 3.29 -9.44 11.98
CA HIS A 57 3.83 -9.66 10.65
C HIS A 57 4.48 -8.39 10.09
N ASN A 58 5.42 -8.57 9.16
CA ASN A 58 5.95 -7.49 8.35
C ASN A 58 5.13 -7.33 7.06
N VAL A 59 4.50 -6.16 6.91
CA VAL A 59 3.69 -5.81 5.75
C VAL A 59 4.58 -5.10 4.74
N THR A 60 4.73 -5.68 3.55
CA THR A 60 5.47 -5.06 2.45
C THR A 60 4.52 -4.52 1.40
N CYS A 61 4.64 -3.24 1.05
CA CYS A 61 3.72 -2.55 0.16
C CYS A 61 4.46 -1.77 -0.95
N ASP A 62 3.74 -1.50 -2.05
CA ASP A 62 4.23 -0.58 -3.08
C ASP A 62 4.18 0.89 -2.64
N ASN A 63 4.67 1.80 -3.49
CA ASN A 63 4.65 3.23 -3.21
C ASN A 63 3.27 3.90 -3.22
N PHE A 64 2.25 3.26 -3.79
CA PHE A 64 0.89 3.77 -3.81
C PHE A 64 0.22 3.59 -2.45
N PHE A 65 0.55 2.51 -1.73
CA PHE A 65 0.04 2.25 -0.38
C PHE A 65 0.93 2.82 0.72
N THR A 66 2.23 3.00 0.46
CA THR A 66 3.19 3.38 1.51
C THR A 66 3.04 4.85 1.91
N ALA A 67 2.75 5.08 3.20
CA ALA A 67 2.70 6.39 3.84
C ALA A 67 3.13 6.30 5.31
N TYR A 68 3.65 7.39 5.86
CA TYR A 68 4.04 7.44 7.28
C TYR A 68 2.86 7.15 8.23
N SER A 69 1.70 7.75 7.98
CA SER A 69 0.48 7.53 8.77
C SER A 69 0.04 6.08 8.79
N LEU A 70 0.20 5.36 7.67
CA LEU A 70 -0.07 3.92 7.62
C LEU A 70 0.88 3.15 8.54
N GLY A 71 2.17 3.49 8.56
CA GLY A 71 3.14 2.87 9.46
C GLY A 71 2.78 3.04 10.93
N VAL A 72 2.31 4.24 11.32
CA VAL A 72 1.84 4.51 12.69
C VAL A 72 0.64 3.64 13.06
N GLU A 73 -0.36 3.53 12.18
CA GLU A 73 -1.54 2.69 12.43
C GLU A 73 -1.22 1.19 12.47
N LEU A 74 -0.30 0.72 11.63
CA LEU A 74 0.16 -0.67 11.65
C LEU A 74 0.92 -0.99 12.94
N LYS A 75 1.75 -0.07 13.43
CA LYS A 75 2.49 -0.24 14.69
C LYS A 75 1.55 -0.41 15.88
N LYS A 76 0.43 0.32 15.94
CA LYS A 76 -0.61 0.14 16.98
C LYS A 76 -1.21 -1.26 16.99
N LYS A 77 -1.12 -1.99 15.87
CA LYS A 77 -1.61 -3.37 15.70
C LYS A 77 -0.50 -4.42 15.80
N ASN A 78 0.71 -4.04 16.25
CA ASN A 78 1.91 -4.89 16.27
C ASN A 78 2.29 -5.41 14.87
N LEU A 79 2.10 -4.60 13.84
CA LEU A 79 2.55 -4.87 12.47
C LEU A 79 3.62 -3.84 12.08
N THR A 80 4.59 -4.27 11.27
CA THR A 80 5.61 -3.36 10.70
C THR A 80 5.33 -3.09 9.23
N LEU A 81 5.83 -1.96 8.72
CA LEU A 81 5.66 -1.54 7.33
C LEU A 81 7.02 -1.43 6.67
N VAL A 82 7.17 -2.08 5.52
CA VAL A 82 8.30 -1.89 4.59
C VAL A 82 7.73 -1.51 3.23
N GLY A 83 8.30 -0.49 2.61
CA GLY A 83 7.82 -0.05 1.30
C GLY A 83 8.66 1.09 0.76
N THR A 84 8.43 1.43 -0.50
CA THR A 84 9.10 2.57 -1.14
C THR A 84 8.26 3.82 -0.96
N VAL A 85 8.89 4.92 -0.56
CA VAL A 85 8.21 6.20 -0.39
C VAL A 85 8.40 7.04 -1.66
N LYS A 86 7.32 7.59 -2.21
CA LYS A 86 7.41 8.50 -3.36
C LYS A 86 8.01 9.84 -2.92
N LYS A 87 8.96 10.39 -3.67
CA LYS A 87 9.57 11.70 -3.37
C LYS A 87 8.58 12.85 -3.21
N THR A 88 7.47 12.80 -3.96
CA THR A 88 6.40 13.81 -3.89
C THR A 88 5.42 13.60 -2.73
N SER A 89 5.60 12.55 -1.92
CA SER A 89 4.72 12.29 -0.79
C SER A 89 5.06 13.22 0.37
N GLN A 90 4.04 13.61 1.12
CA GLN A 90 4.21 14.49 2.29
C GLN A 90 5.13 13.86 3.35
N SER A 91 5.13 12.53 3.48
CA SER A 91 6.05 11.79 4.35
C SER A 91 7.52 11.95 3.96
N TYR A 92 7.83 12.13 2.67
CA TYR A 92 9.19 12.34 2.20
C TYR A 92 9.72 13.73 2.56
N GLN A 93 8.88 14.75 2.42
CA GLN A 93 9.25 16.16 2.59
C GLN A 93 9.66 16.53 4.03
N GLY A 94 9.24 15.75 5.04
CA GLY A 94 9.54 16.04 6.44
C GLY A 94 10.80 15.37 6.99
N ASN A 95 11.17 14.17 6.52
CA ASN A 95 12.11 13.29 7.23
C ASN A 95 13.00 12.40 6.33
N CYS A 96 12.97 12.58 5.00
CA CYS A 96 13.79 11.78 4.09
C CYS A 96 14.87 12.64 3.43
N TYR A 97 16.13 12.33 3.74
CA TYR A 97 17.29 12.99 3.12
C TYR A 97 17.70 12.27 1.84
N ASN A 98 18.07 13.04 0.81
CA ASN A 98 18.73 12.46 -0.36
C ASN A 98 20.19 12.20 0.01
N TYR A 99 20.56 10.94 0.23
CA TYR A 99 21.96 10.55 0.20
C TYR A 99 22.37 10.38 -1.27
N LYS A 100 23.23 11.26 -1.78
CA LYS A 100 23.97 10.97 -3.00
C LYS A 100 25.05 9.97 -2.60
N ALA A 101 24.99 8.75 -3.15
CA ALA A 101 26.17 7.89 -3.13
C ALA A 101 27.21 8.57 -4.02
N GLU A 102 28.26 9.09 -3.41
CA GLU A 102 29.44 9.57 -4.14
C GLU A 102 30.10 8.33 -4.77
N ASN A 103 30.22 8.34 -6.10
CA ASN A 103 31.09 7.46 -6.86
C ASN A 103 32.25 8.30 -7.38
#